data_AF-A0A2P2J4D5-F1
#
_entry.id   AF-A0A2P2J4D5-F1
#
_cell.length_a   1.000
_cell.length_b   1.000
_cell.length_c   1.000
_cell.angle_alpha   90.00
_cell.angle_beta   90.00
_cell.angle_gamma   90.00
#
_symmetry.space_group_name_H-M   'P 1'
#
loop_
_entity.id
_entity.type
_entity.pdbx_description
1 polymer ?
#
loop_
_entity_poly.entity_id
_entity_poly.type
_entity_poly.pdbx_seq_one_letter_code
_entity_poly.pdbx_strand_id
1 'polypeptide(L)'
;MNPNLSKSKRPDEFPVILKPSIDAMRIALRVADVDPLRTLFLDDNSHNVAAGKALGLHTVLVGKTVKGKGADYVLENVNNLAEVIPEIWLSGTDGGDQRISQTRSEMDPILAATTSVGA
;
A
#
# COMPACT_ATOMS: atom_id res chain seq x y z
N MET A 1 -16.37 -0.38 7.33
CA MET A 1 -17.37 0.31 6.49
C MET A 1 -18.50 0.80 7.39
N ASN A 2 -19.11 1.98 7.16
CA ASN A 2 -20.23 2.46 7.99
C ASN A 2 -21.46 1.54 7.82
N PRO A 3 -21.86 0.75 8.84
CA PRO A 3 -22.94 -0.24 8.71
C PRO A 3 -24.33 0.40 8.63
N ASN A 4 -24.44 1.70 8.90
CA ASN A 4 -25.70 2.43 8.85
C ASN A 4 -25.97 3.04 7.47
N LEU A 5 -25.00 3.01 6.56
CA LEU A 5 -25.14 3.62 5.23
C LEU A 5 -26.31 3.03 4.43
N SER A 6 -26.55 1.71 4.56
CA SER A 6 -27.67 1.03 3.91
C SER A 6 -29.04 1.34 4.53
N LYS A 7 -29.07 1.92 5.75
CA LYS A 7 -30.29 2.29 6.46
C LYS A 7 -30.71 3.74 6.20
N SER A 8 -29.94 4.46 5.39
CA SER A 8 -30.19 5.86 5.05
C SER A 8 -31.56 6.04 4.40
N LYS A 9 -32.40 6.90 4.98
CA LYS A 9 -33.71 7.29 4.45
C LYS A 9 -33.64 8.54 3.59
N ARG A 10 -32.54 9.28 3.68
CA ARG A 10 -32.26 10.46 2.85
C ARG A 10 -30.82 10.45 2.32
N PRO A 11 -30.54 11.07 1.17
CA PRO A 11 -29.18 11.15 0.61
C PRO A 11 -28.16 11.86 1.50
N ASP A 12 -28.60 12.74 2.40
CA ASP A 12 -27.76 13.60 3.25
C ASP A 12 -27.63 13.12 4.70
N GLU A 13 -28.30 12.02 5.06
CA GLU A 13 -28.35 11.52 6.44
C GLU A 13 -26.96 11.05 6.94
N PHE A 14 -26.16 10.49 6.04
CA PHE A 14 -24.76 10.14 6.31
C PHE A 14 -23.86 10.80 5.26
N PRO A 15 -23.35 12.01 5.53
CA PRO A 15 -22.49 12.71 4.57
C PRO A 15 -21.24 11.88 4.27
N VAL A 16 -20.97 11.71 2.97
CA VAL A 16 -19.77 11.00 2.49
C VAL A 16 -18.69 12.05 2.23
N ILE A 17 -17.63 12.00 3.01
CA ILE A 17 -16.46 12.87 2.83
C ILE A 17 -15.34 12.04 2.21
N LEU A 18 -14.78 12.54 1.11
CA LEU A 18 -13.75 11.84 0.36
C LEU A 18 -12.39 12.55 0.48
N LYS A 19 -11.31 11.79 0.30
CA LYS A 19 -9.99 12.34 0.00
C LYS A 19 -10.08 13.27 -1.24
N PRO A 20 -9.33 14.39 -1.30
CA PRO A 20 -8.24 14.78 -0.41
C PRO A 20 -8.69 15.62 0.81
N SER A 21 -9.97 15.59 1.20
CA SER A 21 -10.40 16.31 2.41
C SER A 21 -9.59 15.88 3.63
N ILE A 22 -9.04 16.87 4.35
CA ILE A 22 -8.34 16.64 5.62
C ILE A 22 -9.26 15.95 6.63
N ASP A 23 -10.57 16.24 6.60
CA ASP A 23 -11.53 15.61 7.50
C ASP A 23 -11.74 14.13 7.18
N ALA A 24 -11.74 13.75 5.90
CA ALA A 24 -11.80 12.34 5.51
C ALA A 24 -10.58 11.56 6.03
N MET A 25 -9.39 12.15 5.88
CA MET A 25 -8.15 11.55 6.38
C MET A 25 -8.14 11.46 7.92
N ARG A 26 -8.61 12.49 8.63
CA ARG A 26 -8.72 12.49 10.09
C ARG A 26 -9.71 11.45 10.61
N ILE A 27 -10.83 11.25 9.92
CA ILE A 27 -11.79 10.18 10.23
C ILE A 27 -11.13 8.82 10.06
N ALA A 28 -10.41 8.61 8.95
CA ALA A 28 -9.70 7.35 8.71
C ALA A 28 -8.68 7.04 9.81
N LEU A 29 -7.85 8.02 10.19
CA LEU A 29 -6.87 7.85 11.27
C LEU A 29 -7.52 7.54 12.61
N ARG A 30 -8.61 8.23 12.95
CA ARG A 30 -9.36 7.97 14.18
C ARG A 30 -9.94 6.56 14.21
N VAL A 31 -10.50 6.10 13.08
CA VAL A 31 -11.08 4.75 12.99
C VAL A 31 -10.00 3.67 13.00
N ALA A 32 -8.84 3.94 12.40
CA ALA A 32 -7.71 3.02 12.41
C ALA A 32 -6.99 2.96 13.77
N ASP A 33 -7.13 4.00 14.61
CA ASP A 33 -6.49 4.12 15.92
C ASP A 33 -4.96 3.96 15.86
N VAL A 34 -4.32 4.71 14.96
CA VAL A 34 -2.88 4.67 14.71
C VAL A 34 -2.23 6.02 14.94
N ASP A 35 -0.95 6.02 15.32
CA ASP A 35 -0.12 7.23 15.40
C ASP A 35 0.28 7.69 13.98
N PRO A 36 -0.16 8.88 13.51
CA PRO A 36 0.18 9.37 12.18
C PRO A 36 1.69 9.45 11.94
N LEU A 37 2.48 9.82 12.97
CA LEU A 37 3.93 9.98 12.85
C LEU A 37 4.69 8.67 12.68
N ARG A 38 4.02 7.53 12.86
CA ARG A 38 4.57 6.19 12.67
C ARG A 38 3.82 5.39 11.61
N THR A 39 2.92 6.04 10.86
CA THR A 39 2.06 5.39 9.89
C THR A 39 2.48 5.74 8.47
N LEU A 40 2.66 4.71 7.65
CA LEU A 40 2.94 4.85 6.23
C LEU A 40 1.63 4.89 5.42
N PHE A 41 1.51 5.87 4.53
CA PHE A 41 0.34 6.09 3.68
C PHE A 41 0.74 6.00 2.20
N LEU A 42 0.12 5.06 1.48
CA LEU A 42 0.33 4.81 0.05
C LEU A 42 -0.90 5.28 -0.74
N ASP A 43 -0.70 6.10 -1.78
CA ASP A 43 -1.76 6.50 -2.72
C ASP A 43 -1.13 6.78 -4.10
N ASP A 44 -1.90 6.61 -5.17
CA ASP A 44 -1.48 6.89 -6.55
C ASP A 44 -1.81 8.33 -6.99
N ASN A 45 -2.60 9.06 -6.20
CA ASN A 45 -2.98 10.44 -6.46
C ASN A 45 -2.27 11.41 -5.53
N SER A 46 -1.56 12.38 -6.12
CA SER A 46 -0.74 13.36 -5.41
C SER A 46 -1.53 14.26 -4.45
N HIS A 47 -2.81 14.54 -4.72
CA HIS A 47 -3.64 15.34 -3.82
C HIS A 47 -3.97 14.60 -2.53
N ASN A 48 -4.21 13.29 -2.63
CA ASN A 48 -4.48 12.45 -1.46
C ASN A 48 -3.21 12.28 -0.62
N VAL A 49 -2.06 12.08 -1.27
CA VAL A 49 -0.74 12.07 -0.63
C VAL A 49 -0.51 13.38 0.13
N ALA A 50 -0.75 14.53 -0.50
CA ALA A 50 -0.57 15.82 0.16
C ALA A 50 -1.47 15.98 1.39
N ALA A 51 -2.73 15.53 1.33
CA ALA A 51 -3.65 15.55 2.47
C ALA A 51 -3.17 14.67 3.63
N GLY A 52 -2.66 13.47 3.33
CA GLY A 52 -2.06 12.59 4.34
C GLY A 52 -0.83 13.22 4.98
N LYS A 53 0.05 13.80 4.17
CA LYS A 53 1.27 14.47 4.63
C LYS A 53 0.97 15.65 5.56
N ALA A 54 -0.07 16.42 5.27
CA ALA A 54 -0.53 17.52 6.13
C ALA A 54 -0.97 17.08 7.53
N LEU A 55 -1.29 15.78 7.71
CA LEU A 55 -1.65 15.18 9.00
C LEU A 55 -0.48 14.45 9.67
N GLY A 56 0.74 14.57 9.15
CA GLY A 56 1.95 13.99 9.73
C GLY A 56 2.25 12.55 9.30
N LEU A 57 1.51 12.01 8.32
CA LEU A 57 1.79 10.68 7.78
C LEU A 57 3.10 10.65 6.99
N HIS A 58 3.81 9.52 7.07
CA HIS A 58 4.86 9.21 6.11
C HIS A 58 4.21 8.79 4.79
N THR A 59 4.57 9.44 3.69
CA THR A 59 3.79 9.32 2.46
C THR A 59 4.55 8.73 1.29
N VAL A 60 3.87 7.89 0.52
CA VAL A 60 4.40 7.23 -0.67
C VAL A 60 3.47 7.48 -1.84
N LEU A 61 4.01 8.06 -2.92
CA LEU A 61 3.31 8.18 -4.20
C LEU A 61 3.60 6.96 -5.06
N VAL A 62 2.58 6.17 -5.37
CA VAL A 62 2.70 4.92 -6.13
C VAL A 62 2.40 5.14 -7.63
N GLY A 63 2.99 4.33 -8.51
CA GLY A 63 2.78 4.39 -9.95
C GLY A 63 3.57 5.49 -10.65
N LYS A 64 4.62 6.02 -10.02
CA LYS A 64 5.48 7.08 -10.57
C LYS A 64 6.95 6.72 -10.38
N THR A 65 7.79 7.14 -11.31
CA THR A 65 9.24 6.95 -11.25
C THR A 65 10.00 8.19 -10.79
N VAL A 66 9.39 9.38 -10.95
CA VAL A 66 10.00 10.66 -10.58
C VAL A 66 9.32 11.23 -9.34
N LYS A 67 10.12 11.56 -8.33
CA LYS A 67 9.66 12.19 -7.10
C LYS A 67 9.23 13.64 -7.40
N GLY A 68 7.92 13.87 -7.47
CA GLY A 68 7.33 15.21 -7.49
C GLY A 68 7.42 15.90 -6.13
N LYS A 69 7.06 17.19 -6.08
CA LYS A 69 6.87 17.89 -4.80
C LYS A 69 5.63 17.31 -4.10
N GLY A 70 5.79 16.77 -2.88
CA GLY A 70 4.65 16.45 -2.02
C GLY A 70 4.64 15.10 -1.32
N ALA A 71 5.43 14.11 -1.75
CA ALA A 71 5.54 12.80 -1.08
C ALA A 71 6.91 12.63 -0.40
N ASP A 72 7.00 11.78 0.64
CA ASP A 72 8.28 11.40 1.25
C ASP A 72 9.03 10.40 0.36
N TYR A 73 8.31 9.45 -0.22
CA TYR A 73 8.84 8.42 -1.10
C TYR A 73 8.03 8.34 -2.40
N VAL A 74 8.63 7.73 -3.42
CA VAL A 74 7.97 7.42 -4.69
C VAL A 74 8.26 5.98 -5.06
N LEU A 75 7.26 5.28 -5.59
CA LEU A 75 7.36 3.90 -6.04
C LEU A 75 6.72 3.75 -7.41
N GLU A 76 7.35 3.00 -8.31
CA GLU A 76 6.68 2.57 -9.53
C GLU A 76 5.68 1.45 -9.23
N ASN A 77 6.09 0.48 -8.41
CA ASN A 77 5.26 -0.66 -7.99
C ASN A 77 5.34 -0.86 -6.46
N VAL A 78 4.23 -1.26 -5.84
CA VAL A 78 4.18 -1.57 -4.39
C VAL A 78 5.13 -2.70 -3.98
N ASN A 79 5.50 -3.58 -4.93
CA ASN A 79 6.46 -4.66 -4.70
C ASN A 79 7.88 -4.14 -4.42
N ASN A 80 8.21 -2.91 -4.83
CA ASN A 80 9.51 -2.29 -4.54
C ASN A 80 9.58 -1.62 -3.16
N LEU A 81 8.52 -1.71 -2.35
CA LEU A 81 8.46 -1.02 -1.07
C LEU A 81 9.60 -1.44 -0.12
N ALA A 82 10.02 -2.71 -0.15
CA ALA A 82 11.14 -3.20 0.65
C ALA A 82 12.51 -2.65 0.22
N GLU A 83 12.67 -2.30 -1.05
CA GLU A 83 13.90 -1.71 -1.58
C GLU A 83 13.99 -0.22 -1.25
N VAL A 84 12.84 0.47 -1.27
CA VAL A 84 12.76 1.93 -1.07
C VAL A 84 12.66 2.31 0.40
N ILE A 85 12.03 1.47 1.22
CA ILE A 85 11.81 1.69 2.66
C ILE A 85 12.19 0.41 3.41
N PRO A 86 13.49 0.01 3.43
CA PRO A 86 13.93 -1.22 4.09
C PRO A 86 13.64 -1.23 5.60
N GLU A 87 13.56 -0.05 6.23
CA GLU A 87 13.32 0.11 7.66
C GLU A 87 12.01 -0.51 8.16
N ILE A 88 11.00 -0.71 7.30
CA ILE A 88 9.76 -1.38 7.71
C ILE A 88 9.81 -2.92 7.60
N TRP A 89 10.86 -3.49 6.98
CA TRP A 89 11.12 -4.95 6.93
C TRP A 89 12.20 -5.44 7.89
N LEU A 90 12.95 -4.52 8.50
CA LEU A 90 13.93 -4.86 9.52
C LEU A 90 13.19 -5.11 10.84
N SER A 91 12.53 -6.26 10.97
CA SER A 91 12.29 -6.84 12.29
C SER A 91 13.66 -7.12 12.90
N GLY A 92 13.91 -6.60 14.09
CA GLY A 92 15.20 -6.72 14.75
C GLY A 92 15.72 -8.15 14.67
N THR A 93 16.94 -8.32 14.14
CA THR A 93 17.75 -9.51 14.37
C THR A 93 18.07 -9.54 15.86
N ASP A 94 17.14 -10.03 16.67
CA ASP A 94 17.38 -10.60 17.98
C ASP A 94 16.17 -11.46 18.37
N GLY A 95 16.26 -12.76 18.07
CA GLY A 95 15.43 -13.79 18.68
C GLY A 95 14.28 -14.35 17.82
N GLY A 96 14.62 -15.25 16.89
CA GLY A 96 13.82 -16.48 16.70
C GLY A 96 12.51 -16.42 15.91
N ASP A 97 12.22 -15.35 15.16
CA ASP A 97 10.99 -15.35 14.35
C ASP A 97 11.23 -16.06 13.00
N GLN A 98 10.59 -17.21 12.84
CA GLN A 98 10.68 -18.05 11.65
C GLN A 98 10.05 -17.31 10.49
N ARG A 99 10.90 -16.68 9.67
CA ARG A 99 10.53 -16.16 8.35
C ARG A 99 9.84 -17.29 7.59
N ILE A 100 8.51 -17.19 7.38
CA ILE A 100 7.81 -18.08 6.45
C ILE A 100 8.29 -17.70 5.05
N SER A 101 9.39 -18.33 4.62
CA SER A 101 9.79 -18.35 3.23
C SER A 101 8.72 -19.13 2.49
N GLN A 102 7.84 -18.45 1.75
CA GLN A 102 7.21 -19.10 0.61
C GLN A 102 8.33 -19.42 -0.37
N THR A 103 8.85 -20.64 -0.30
CA THR A 103 9.62 -21.22 -1.39
C THR A 103 8.74 -21.16 -2.62
N ARG A 104 9.11 -20.32 -3.60
CA ARG A 104 8.72 -20.50 -4.98
C ARG A 104 9.09 -21.94 -5.34
N SER A 105 8.12 -22.84 -5.42
CA SER A 105 8.35 -24.13 -6.05
C SER A 105 8.88 -23.84 -7.46
N GLU A 106 10.10 -24.29 -7.73
CA GLU A 106 10.64 -24.43 -9.06
C GLU A 106 9.63 -25.25 -9.87
N MET A 107 8.94 -24.59 -10.80
CA MET A 107 8.32 -25.31 -11.90
C MET A 107 9.42 -25.56 -12.91
N ASP A 108 10.03 -26.73 -12.85
CA ASP A 108 10.95 -27.21 -13.87
C ASP A 108 10.23 -27.20 -15.24
N PRO A 109 10.76 -26.49 -16.26
CA PRO A 109 10.32 -26.74 -17.62
C PRO A 109 10.92 -28.07 -18.06
N ILE A 110 10.08 -29.11 -18.21
CA ILE A 110 10.48 -30.34 -18.86
C ILE A 110 10.82 -29.99 -20.32
N LEU A 111 12.12 -29.79 -20.59
CA LEU A 111 12.67 -29.75 -21.92
C LEU A 111 12.76 -31.19 -22.44
N ALA A 112 11.96 -31.52 -23.45
CA ALA A 112 12.24 -32.63 -24.33
C ALA A 112 11.99 -32.20 -25.79
N ALA A 113 12.99 -31.55 -26.39
CA ALA A 113 13.30 -31.78 -27.80
C ALA A 113 13.96 -33.17 -27.85
N THR A 114 13.62 -34.14 -28.69
CA THR A 114 13.54 -34.25 -30.16
C THR A 114 12.87 -35.64 -30.40
N THR A 115 12.18 -35.97 -31.50
CA THR A 115 12.75 -36.24 -32.82
C THR A 115 11.64 -36.35 -33.87
N SER A 116 11.98 -35.92 -35.09
CA SER A 116 11.31 -36.24 -36.34
C SER A 116 11.35 -37.75 -36.64
N VAL A 117 10.25 -38.32 -37.13
CA VAL A 117 10.27 -39.58 -37.90
C VAL A 117 9.54 -39.33 -39.22
N GLY A 118 10.30 -39.38 -40.32
CA GLY A 118 9.76 -39.57 -41.65
C GLY A 118 9.82 -41.05 -42.02
N ALA A 119 8.76 -41.53 -42.66
CA ALA A 119 8.74 -42.54 -43.71
C ALA A 119 7.44 -42.32 -44.50
#